data_AF-A0A965HIF7-F1
#
_entry.id   AF-A0A965HIF7-F1
#
_cell.length_a   1.000
_cell.length_b   1.000
_cell.length_c   1.000
_cell.angle_alpha   90.00
_cell.angle_beta   90.00
_cell.angle_gamma   90.00
#
_symmetry.space_group_name_H-M   'P 1'
#
loop_
_entity.id
_entity.type
_entity.pdbx_description
1 polymer ?
#
loop_
_entity_poly.entity_id
_entity_poly.type
_entity_poly.pdbx_seq_one_letter_code
_entity_poly.pdbx_strand_id
1 'polypeptide(L)'
;MIVRKDLTYCLSILSIGAFFVSSESLQSQGDTGVDLLPKRAWWGGYGYVNRTGKFVLEPQFESALPFSDFLAAVKKEGKWGYINGEGKFVIEPRFENAFLFSDGAAAVQDNGKWGFINRSGKFLVEPKYENAGIFRQGLAAVRWEGKWGFISKDGEMVVPPKYEQVYFFSEDRAGASVNGLWGYIDRTGTFTVPPKYAEVLPFSQGLAAVNLGGKREDNEFTGGVWNFVDPQGKVIIDLALISAALPEKGAPSRVGTDGRQDTTAKIEAVENGFREGKARVQIGTRLLNGDFQGPSWGFIDTKGNWLAEGNTKIPLNFTNYTPGEGFTFESDILGNRGTASDALQTAKSAETIGKAYEQVEQIERDADESFASAERMAELGDKEAAQAARELGKEKQQEAKRLRDETDRRGGEANANSIKYFDQALKIYQAFVKENPDDLRRAEAQYK
;
A
#
# COMPACT_ATOMS: atom_id res chain seq x y z
N MET A 1 69.36 29.72 22.42
CA MET A 1 68.75 30.00 23.75
C MET A 1 67.86 28.81 24.06
N ILE A 2 68.29 27.88 24.93
CA ILE A 2 68.16 27.97 26.40
C ILE A 2 66.67 27.98 26.76
N VAL A 3 66.06 27.06 27.51
CA VAL A 3 66.49 25.97 28.41
C VAL A 3 65.19 25.18 28.72
N ARG A 4 65.18 23.84 28.55
CA ARG A 4 65.16 22.79 29.59
C ARG A 4 63.86 22.70 30.43
N LYS A 5 63.18 21.55 30.41
CA LYS A 5 63.23 20.42 31.41
C LYS A 5 62.15 20.63 32.49
N ASP A 6 61.46 19.64 33.06
CA ASP A 6 61.75 18.24 33.44
C ASP A 6 60.48 17.38 33.20
N LEU A 7 60.46 16.08 32.89
CA LEU A 7 61.28 14.91 33.20
C LEU A 7 61.15 14.40 34.66
N THR A 8 60.18 13.53 34.97
CA THR A 8 60.39 12.35 35.86
C THR A 8 59.20 11.36 35.80
N TYR A 9 59.33 10.19 35.15
CA TYR A 9 59.85 8.87 35.59
C TYR A 9 58.69 7.91 35.96
N CYS A 10 58.41 6.88 35.13
CA CYS A 10 58.83 5.46 35.28
C CYS A 10 57.95 4.69 36.29
N LEU A 11 57.47 3.46 36.11
CA LEU A 11 57.69 2.26 35.27
C LEU A 11 56.31 1.54 35.27
N SER A 12 55.86 0.68 34.36
CA SER A 12 56.44 -0.57 33.85
C SER A 12 55.41 -1.27 32.94
N ILE A 13 55.89 -1.88 31.85
CA ILE A 13 55.49 -3.19 31.29
C ILE A 13 54.13 -3.31 30.57
N LEU A 14 54.26 -3.50 29.24
CA LEU A 14 53.55 -4.43 28.35
C LEU A 14 52.11 -4.84 28.70
N SER A 15 51.17 -4.57 27.78
CA SER A 15 50.27 -5.57 27.20
C SER A 15 49.31 -4.92 26.19
N ILE A 16 49.13 -5.62 25.08
CA ILE A 16 48.09 -5.40 24.06
C ILE A 16 46.73 -5.24 24.76
N GLY A 17 46.08 -4.10 24.54
CA GLY A 17 44.77 -3.79 25.09
C GLY A 17 43.96 -3.02 24.08
N ALA A 18 42.96 -3.71 23.51
CA ALA A 18 41.96 -3.15 22.63
C ALA A 18 41.35 -1.88 23.22
N PHE A 19 41.55 -0.74 22.55
CA PHE A 19 40.69 0.42 22.74
C PHE A 19 39.51 0.29 21.79
N PHE A 20 38.41 -0.20 22.36
CA PHE A 20 37.05 0.05 21.91
C PHE A 20 36.91 1.54 21.61
N VAL A 21 36.93 1.91 20.33
CA VAL A 21 36.22 3.11 19.90
C VAL A 21 34.76 2.70 19.96
N SER A 22 34.05 3.18 20.98
CA SER A 22 32.60 3.08 21.04
C SER A 22 32.04 3.62 19.72
N SER A 23 31.16 2.84 19.09
CA SER A 23 30.46 3.20 17.84
C SER A 23 29.46 4.35 18.01
N GLU A 24 29.53 5.10 19.11
CA GLU A 24 28.75 6.31 19.36
C GLU A 24 29.51 7.55 18.83
N SER A 25 29.69 7.66 17.52
CA SER A 25 29.94 8.96 16.86
C SER A 25 29.71 8.98 15.34
N LEU A 26 28.81 8.13 14.83
CA LEU A 26 28.18 8.35 13.52
C LEU A 26 26.73 8.80 13.74
N GLN A 27 26.58 10.00 14.30
CA GLN A 27 25.30 10.71 14.30
C GLN A 27 25.20 11.66 13.10
N SER A 28 24.02 11.60 12.49
CA SER A 28 23.36 12.59 11.63
C SER A 28 24.02 12.90 10.27
N GLN A 29 23.70 12.09 9.26
CA GLN A 29 23.19 12.69 8.03
C GLN A 29 21.67 12.56 8.05
N GLY A 30 21.01 13.72 8.09
CA GLY A 30 19.59 13.86 8.41
C GLY A 30 18.71 13.08 7.46
N ASP A 31 17.98 12.13 8.00
CA ASP A 31 16.85 11.53 7.33
C ASP A 31 15.81 12.65 7.12
N THR A 32 15.62 13.07 5.87
CA THR A 32 14.82 14.26 5.51
C THR A 32 13.31 14.07 5.76
N GLY A 33 12.92 12.94 6.37
CA GLY A 33 11.54 12.54 6.63
C GLY A 33 10.83 11.94 5.42
N VAL A 34 11.42 12.01 4.22
CA VAL A 34 10.77 11.58 2.96
C VAL A 34 10.49 10.07 2.92
N ASP A 35 11.31 9.26 3.61
CA ASP A 35 11.19 7.79 3.64
C ASP A 35 10.47 7.26 4.89
N LEU A 36 9.92 8.14 5.72
CA LEU A 36 9.26 7.78 6.97
C LEU A 36 7.76 7.54 6.76
N LEU A 37 7.28 6.37 7.20
CA LEU A 37 5.87 5.99 7.13
C LEU A 37 5.19 6.11 8.49
N PRO A 38 3.97 6.67 8.57
CA PRO A 38 3.22 6.74 9.81
C PRO A 38 2.82 5.33 10.23
N LYS A 39 3.07 4.98 11.48
CA LYS A 39 2.69 3.68 12.04
C LYS A 39 2.06 3.89 13.41
N ARG A 40 0.88 3.30 13.59
CA ARG A 40 0.22 3.24 14.89
C ARG A 40 0.89 2.18 15.74
N ALA A 41 1.28 2.53 16.95
CA ALA A 41 1.78 1.56 17.91
C ALA A 41 0.62 0.82 18.59
N TRP A 42 0.87 -0.44 18.96
CA TRP A 42 -0.13 -1.28 19.60
C TRP A 42 -0.49 -0.80 21.02
N TRP A 43 0.44 -0.09 21.69
CA TRP A 43 0.20 0.57 22.98
C TRP A 43 -0.46 1.95 22.85
N GLY A 44 -0.80 2.37 21.63
CA GLY A 44 -1.46 3.64 21.34
C GLY A 44 -0.53 4.70 20.76
N GLY A 45 -1.14 5.65 20.06
CA GLY A 45 -0.45 6.73 19.36
C GLY A 45 0.21 6.32 18.04
N TYR A 46 0.54 7.33 17.24
CA TYR A 46 1.27 7.23 15.99
C TYR A 46 2.68 7.75 16.19
N GLY A 47 3.63 7.03 15.59
CA GLY A 47 5.00 7.45 15.35
C GLY A 47 5.34 7.27 13.87
N TYR A 48 6.62 7.38 13.54
CA TYR A 48 7.11 7.18 12.18
C TYR A 48 8.20 6.14 12.13
N VAL A 49 8.09 5.23 11.16
CA VAL A 49 9.05 4.15 10.94
C VAL A 49 9.82 4.34 9.65
N ASN A 50 11.06 3.86 9.64
CA ASN A 50 11.83 3.72 8.40
C ASN A 50 11.34 2.51 7.59
N ARG A 51 12.02 2.25 6.45
CA ARG A 51 11.71 1.12 5.55
C ARG A 51 11.84 -0.26 6.21
N THR A 52 12.63 -0.40 7.28
CA THR A 52 12.74 -1.67 8.04
C THR A 52 11.64 -1.83 9.09
N GLY A 53 10.74 -0.86 9.21
CA GLY A 53 9.63 -0.87 10.17
C GLY A 53 10.02 -0.49 11.59
N LYS A 54 11.26 -0.02 11.82
CA LYS A 54 11.75 0.48 13.11
C LYS A 54 11.30 1.93 13.30
N PHE A 55 10.83 2.27 14.50
CA PHE A 55 10.50 3.66 14.85
C PHE A 55 11.76 4.54 14.81
N VAL A 56 11.66 5.61 14.04
CA VAL A 56 12.61 6.73 14.00
C VAL A 56 12.05 7.88 14.81
N LEU A 57 10.74 8.11 14.72
CA LEU A 57 10.01 9.00 15.62
C LEU A 57 9.10 8.15 16.49
N GLU A 58 9.34 8.17 17.79
CA GLU A 58 8.57 7.38 18.74
C GLU A 58 7.08 7.77 18.73
N PRO A 59 6.17 6.81 18.98
CA PRO A 59 4.74 7.06 19.04
C PRO A 59 4.38 8.10 20.10
N GLN A 60 3.85 9.23 19.65
CA GLN A 60 3.47 10.35 20.52
C GLN A 60 2.31 11.18 19.99
N PHE A 61 1.81 10.86 18.79
CA PHE A 61 0.73 11.61 18.12
C PHE A 61 -0.58 10.84 18.19
N GLU A 62 -1.72 11.53 18.27
CA GLU A 62 -3.04 10.90 18.20
C GLU A 62 -3.35 10.36 16.80
N SER A 63 -2.82 11.02 15.77
CA SER A 63 -2.95 10.67 14.35
C SER A 63 -1.77 11.23 13.58
N ALA A 64 -1.43 10.59 12.46
CA ALA A 64 -0.30 10.97 11.62
C ALA A 64 -0.60 10.66 10.15
N LEU A 65 -0.33 11.61 9.26
CA LEU A 65 -0.35 11.42 7.81
C LEU A 65 1.08 11.14 7.29
N PRO A 66 1.22 10.55 6.09
CA PRO A 66 2.51 10.39 5.45
C PRO A 66 3.22 11.73 5.27
N PHE A 67 4.56 11.70 5.29
CA PHE A 67 5.35 12.84 4.87
C PHE A 67 5.06 13.16 3.42
N SER A 68 4.88 14.45 3.15
CA SER A 68 4.78 15.00 1.81
C SER A 68 5.38 16.39 1.82
N ASP A 69 6.16 16.74 0.80
CA ASP A 69 6.82 18.04 0.74
C ASP A 69 7.68 18.34 2.00
N PHE A 70 8.33 17.30 2.54
CA PHE A 70 9.19 17.32 3.73
C PHE A 70 8.48 17.59 5.07
N LEU A 71 7.14 17.67 5.08
CA LEU A 71 6.35 17.86 6.28
C LEU A 71 5.32 16.74 6.43
N ALA A 72 4.98 16.41 7.67
CA ALA A 72 3.89 15.48 7.95
C ALA A 72 2.86 16.13 8.87
N ALA A 73 1.58 16.00 8.53
CA ALA A 73 0.51 16.44 9.39
C ALA A 73 0.36 15.44 10.54
N VAL A 74 0.40 15.94 11.77
CA VAL A 74 0.20 15.13 12.98
C VAL A 74 -0.81 15.78 13.90
N LYS A 75 -1.55 14.97 14.62
CA LYS A 75 -2.53 15.42 15.61
C LYS A 75 -1.98 15.25 17.02
N LYS A 76 -2.06 16.31 17.81
CA LYS A 76 -1.65 16.33 19.22
C LYS A 76 -2.58 17.27 19.99
N GLU A 77 -3.05 16.82 21.15
CA GLU A 77 -3.98 17.57 22.00
C GLU A 77 -5.26 17.98 21.24
N GLY A 78 -5.78 17.07 20.42
CA GLY A 78 -7.00 17.30 19.64
C GLY A 78 -6.84 18.21 18.42
N LYS A 79 -5.66 18.79 18.16
CA LYS A 79 -5.41 19.72 17.04
C LYS A 79 -4.33 19.22 16.10
N TRP A 80 -4.41 19.61 14.84
CA TRP A 80 -3.43 19.29 13.81
C TRP A 80 -2.36 20.37 13.69
N GLY A 81 -1.12 19.91 13.54
CA GLY A 81 0.07 20.70 13.22
C GLY A 81 0.95 19.93 12.22
N TYR A 82 2.14 20.45 11.94
CA TYR A 82 3.07 19.84 10.98
C TYR A 82 4.47 19.71 11.55
N ILE A 83 5.05 18.53 11.41
CA ILE A 83 6.42 18.21 11.84
C ILE A 83 7.35 18.03 10.64
N ASN A 84 8.65 18.25 10.87
CA ASN A 84 9.72 17.88 9.93
C ASN A 84 10.21 16.43 10.20
N GLY A 85 11.20 15.97 9.42
CA GLY A 85 11.81 14.64 9.57
C GLY A 85 12.50 14.38 10.92
N GLU A 86 12.83 15.44 11.67
CA GLU A 86 13.39 15.34 13.04
C GLU A 86 12.28 15.20 14.11
N GLY A 87 11.00 15.22 13.71
CA GLY A 87 9.87 15.20 14.63
C GLY A 87 9.58 16.53 15.32
N LYS A 88 10.25 17.63 14.92
CA LYS A 88 10.00 18.96 15.46
C LYS A 88 8.83 19.63 14.74
N PHE A 89 7.97 20.29 15.49
CA PHE A 89 6.90 21.10 14.91
C PHE A 89 7.49 22.29 14.13
N VAL A 90 7.17 22.34 12.85
CA VAL A 90 7.36 23.52 11.99
C VAL A 90 6.13 24.41 12.07
N ILE A 91 4.96 23.79 12.26
CA ILE A 91 3.68 24.48 12.49
C ILE A 91 3.04 23.83 13.70
N GLU A 92 2.89 24.59 14.78
CA GLU A 92 2.32 24.09 16.02
C GLU A 92 0.86 23.59 15.84
N PRO A 93 0.43 22.57 16.62
CA PRO A 93 -0.95 22.10 16.59
C PRO A 93 -1.94 23.23 16.90
N ARG A 94 -2.78 23.56 15.92
CA ARG A 94 -3.83 24.59 16.09
C ARG A 94 -5.06 24.39 15.20
N PHE A 95 -4.95 23.59 14.15
CA PHE A 95 -6.03 23.38 13.19
C PHE A 95 -6.99 22.27 13.65
N GLU A 96 -8.26 22.40 13.30
CA GLU A 96 -9.28 21.38 13.57
C GLU A 96 -9.08 20.13 12.73
N ASN A 97 -8.72 20.33 11.45
CA ASN A 97 -8.36 19.29 10.49
C ASN A 97 -7.23 19.79 9.57
N ALA A 98 -6.50 18.85 8.97
CA ALA A 98 -5.39 19.14 8.08
C ALA A 98 -5.22 18.02 7.05
N PHE A 99 -4.88 18.40 5.81
CA PHE A 99 -4.37 17.46 4.82
C PHE A 99 -2.84 17.55 4.69
N LEU A 100 -2.26 16.55 4.03
CA LEU A 100 -0.86 16.55 3.62
C LEU A 100 -0.55 17.75 2.71
N PHE A 101 0.70 18.21 2.76
CA PHE A 101 1.17 19.19 1.78
C PHE A 101 1.19 18.57 0.39
N SER A 102 0.70 19.30 -0.60
CA SER A 102 0.82 18.92 -1.99
C SER A 102 1.03 20.19 -2.80
N ASP A 103 1.93 20.15 -3.78
CA ASP A 103 2.20 21.31 -4.63
C ASP A 103 2.61 22.57 -3.81
N GLY A 104 3.27 22.40 -2.67
CA GLY A 104 3.73 23.49 -1.81
C GLY A 104 2.70 24.11 -0.85
N ALA A 105 1.46 23.61 -0.83
CA ALA A 105 0.41 24.10 0.07
C ALA A 105 -0.36 22.95 0.72
N ALA A 106 -0.98 23.21 1.88
CA ALA A 106 -1.84 22.26 2.55
C ALA A 106 -3.19 22.89 2.87
N ALA A 107 -4.27 22.14 2.68
CA ALA A 107 -5.58 22.56 3.14
C ALA A 107 -5.72 22.27 4.63
N VAL A 108 -6.20 23.26 5.38
CA VAL A 108 -6.42 23.17 6.83
C VAL A 108 -7.78 23.74 7.18
N GLN A 109 -8.39 23.19 8.23
CA GLN A 109 -9.65 23.68 8.77
C GLN A 109 -9.41 24.49 10.03
N ASP A 110 -9.99 25.69 10.06
CA ASP A 110 -9.98 26.59 11.20
C ASP A 110 -11.37 27.23 11.35
N ASN A 111 -11.90 27.23 12.57
CA ASN A 111 -13.27 27.65 12.90
C ASN A 111 -14.34 27.06 11.96
N GLY A 112 -14.24 25.76 11.66
CA GLY A 112 -15.16 25.03 10.79
C GLY A 112 -15.03 25.32 9.29
N LYS A 113 -14.12 26.19 8.85
CA LYS A 113 -13.92 26.55 7.44
C LYS A 113 -12.56 26.11 6.92
N TRP A 114 -12.49 25.77 5.64
CA TRP A 114 -11.25 25.36 4.99
C TRP A 114 -10.55 26.55 4.33
N GLY A 115 -9.23 26.60 4.53
CA GLY A 115 -8.29 27.52 3.89
C GLY A 115 -7.01 26.77 3.51
N PHE A 116 -6.01 27.50 3.01
CA PHE A 116 -4.76 26.91 2.55
C PHE A 116 -3.56 27.64 3.15
N ILE A 117 -2.58 26.87 3.62
CA ILE A 117 -1.34 27.39 4.22
C ILE A 117 -0.12 26.99 3.40
N ASN A 118 0.92 27.81 3.50
CA ASN A 118 2.26 27.46 3.03
C ASN A 118 3.03 26.65 4.10
N ARG A 119 4.27 26.25 3.77
CA ARG A 119 5.14 25.47 4.69
C ARG A 119 5.57 26.21 5.96
N SER A 120 5.42 27.53 6.03
CA SER A 120 5.66 28.31 7.26
C SER A 120 4.39 28.44 8.12
N GLY A 121 3.27 27.83 7.71
CA GLY A 121 1.99 27.92 8.39
C GLY A 121 1.23 29.23 8.14
N LYS A 122 1.69 30.09 7.24
CA LYS A 122 0.96 31.31 6.86
C LYS A 122 -0.16 30.94 5.88
N PHE A 123 -1.35 31.50 6.09
CA PHE A 123 -2.44 31.38 5.13
C PHE A 123 -2.04 32.02 3.79
N LEU A 124 -2.11 31.21 2.74
CA LEU A 124 -2.16 31.63 1.34
C LEU A 124 -3.59 32.02 0.98
N VAL A 125 -4.56 31.28 1.53
CA VAL A 125 -5.98 31.55 1.38
C VAL A 125 -6.64 31.40 2.74
N GLU A 126 -7.26 32.49 3.21
CA GLU A 126 -7.94 32.50 4.50
C GLU A 126 -9.08 31.46 4.55
N PRO A 127 -9.32 30.83 5.72
CA PRO A 127 -10.41 29.89 5.93
C PRO A 127 -11.77 30.51 5.59
N LYS A 128 -12.41 30.01 4.54
CA LYS A 128 -13.73 30.49 4.11
C LYS A 128 -14.59 29.41 3.46
N TYR A 129 -13.98 28.37 2.90
CA TYR A 129 -14.69 27.33 2.16
C TYR A 129 -15.37 26.32 3.09
N GLU A 130 -16.46 25.72 2.60
CA GLU A 130 -17.16 24.66 3.30
C GLU A 130 -16.36 23.36 3.32
N ASN A 131 -15.61 23.11 2.24
CA ASN A 131 -14.71 21.98 2.08
C ASN A 131 -13.59 22.31 1.08
N ALA A 132 -12.51 21.55 1.11
CA ALA A 132 -11.37 21.71 0.21
C ALA A 132 -10.75 20.34 -0.12
N GLY A 133 -10.11 20.23 -1.28
CA GLY A 133 -9.21 19.13 -1.62
C GLY A 133 -7.74 19.57 -1.54
N ILE A 134 -6.82 18.64 -1.75
CA ILE A 134 -5.40 18.95 -1.92
C ILE A 134 -5.16 19.62 -3.28
N PHE A 135 -4.07 20.39 -3.38
CA PHE A 135 -3.59 20.85 -4.68
C PHE A 135 -3.05 19.67 -5.49
N ARG A 136 -3.41 19.62 -6.77
CA ARG A 136 -2.73 18.79 -7.78
C ARG A 136 -2.65 19.56 -9.09
N GLN A 137 -1.49 19.52 -9.73
CA GLN A 137 -1.24 20.22 -10.98
C GLN A 137 -1.56 21.74 -10.88
N GLY A 138 -1.34 22.33 -9.70
CA GLY A 138 -1.58 23.74 -9.42
C GLY A 138 -3.03 24.16 -9.13
N LEU A 139 -3.98 23.22 -9.07
CA LEU A 139 -5.39 23.50 -8.76
C LEU A 139 -5.87 22.70 -7.55
N ALA A 140 -6.72 23.31 -6.72
CA ALA A 140 -7.39 22.63 -5.61
C ALA A 140 -8.91 22.78 -5.75
N ALA A 141 -9.63 21.68 -5.51
CA ALA A 141 -11.09 21.72 -5.44
C ALA A 141 -11.53 22.42 -4.16
N VAL A 142 -12.53 23.29 -4.24
CA VAL A 142 -13.14 23.95 -3.08
C VAL A 142 -14.66 23.92 -3.18
N ARG A 143 -15.32 23.81 -2.02
CA ARG A 143 -16.77 23.83 -1.92
C ARG A 143 -17.26 25.16 -1.33
N TRP A 144 -18.19 25.79 -2.02
CA TRP A 144 -18.80 27.06 -1.64
C TRP A 144 -20.27 27.07 -2.08
N GLU A 145 -21.16 27.47 -1.17
CA GLU A 145 -22.61 27.49 -1.39
C GLU A 145 -23.13 26.14 -1.90
N GLY A 146 -22.61 25.05 -1.31
CA GLY A 146 -23.02 23.69 -1.62
C GLY A 146 -22.48 23.10 -2.93
N LYS A 147 -21.78 23.87 -3.78
CA LYS A 147 -21.22 23.42 -5.06
C LYS A 147 -19.70 23.43 -5.07
N TRP A 148 -19.10 22.64 -5.96
CA TRP A 148 -17.65 22.53 -6.13
C TRP A 148 -17.15 23.38 -7.30
N GLY A 149 -15.99 24.00 -7.10
CA GLY A 149 -15.19 24.73 -8.06
C GLY A 149 -13.70 24.50 -7.81
N PHE A 150 -12.84 25.27 -8.46
CA PHE A 150 -11.38 25.14 -8.33
C PHE A 150 -10.70 26.49 -8.19
N ILE A 151 -9.67 26.53 -7.34
CA ILE A 151 -8.81 27.70 -7.14
C ILE A 151 -7.37 27.40 -7.57
N SER A 152 -6.63 28.46 -7.91
CA SER A 152 -5.18 28.44 -8.09
C SER A 152 -4.45 28.48 -6.74
N LYS A 153 -3.13 28.30 -6.75
CA LYS A 153 -2.29 28.42 -5.54
C LYS A 153 -2.30 29.83 -4.93
N ASP A 154 -2.57 30.84 -5.74
CA ASP A 154 -2.69 32.24 -5.30
C ASP A 154 -4.07 32.53 -4.68
N GLY A 155 -4.96 31.54 -4.65
CA GLY A 155 -6.32 31.68 -4.11
C GLY A 155 -7.33 32.25 -5.09
N GLU A 156 -6.96 32.44 -6.35
CA GLU A 156 -7.85 32.94 -7.39
C GLU A 156 -8.83 31.84 -7.81
N MET A 157 -10.10 32.22 -8.01
CA MET A 157 -11.12 31.31 -8.51
C MET A 157 -10.91 31.07 -10.01
N VAL A 158 -10.44 29.86 -10.36
CA VAL A 158 -10.22 29.46 -11.76
C VAL A 158 -11.50 28.89 -12.35
N VAL A 159 -12.21 28.07 -11.56
CA VAL A 159 -13.48 27.47 -11.95
C VAL A 159 -14.51 27.82 -10.89
N PRO A 160 -15.51 28.65 -11.19
CA PRO A 160 -16.56 29.00 -10.24
C PRO A 160 -17.31 27.78 -9.70
N PRO A 161 -17.76 27.79 -8.44
CA PRO A 161 -18.56 26.70 -7.86
C PRO A 161 -19.85 26.47 -8.64
N LYS A 162 -19.93 25.35 -9.35
CA LYS A 162 -21.12 25.00 -10.16
C LYS A 162 -21.39 23.50 -10.27
N TYR A 163 -20.46 22.66 -9.82
CA TYR A 163 -20.57 21.21 -9.91
C TYR A 163 -21.11 20.59 -8.62
N GLU A 164 -21.81 19.47 -8.75
CA GLU A 164 -22.31 18.71 -7.60
C GLU A 164 -21.20 17.96 -6.88
N GLN A 165 -20.29 17.35 -7.64
CA GLN A 165 -19.08 16.71 -7.18
C GLN A 165 -17.96 16.90 -8.21
N VAL A 166 -16.72 16.82 -7.74
CA VAL A 166 -15.52 16.87 -8.58
C VAL A 166 -14.46 15.91 -8.06
N TYR A 167 -13.65 15.35 -8.96
CA TYR A 167 -12.38 14.71 -8.64
C TYR A 167 -11.21 15.70 -8.78
N PHE A 168 -10.02 15.29 -8.34
CA PHE A 168 -8.80 16.07 -8.57
C PHE A 168 -8.39 16.07 -10.04
N PHE A 169 -7.62 17.08 -10.43
CA PHE A 169 -7.00 17.13 -11.76
C PHE A 169 -5.93 16.05 -11.91
N SER A 170 -6.02 15.32 -13.03
CA SER A 170 -5.02 14.36 -13.52
C SER A 170 -4.94 14.49 -15.03
N GLU A 171 -3.72 14.58 -15.57
CA GLU A 171 -3.48 14.85 -17.00
C GLU A 171 -4.30 16.03 -17.55
N ASP A 172 -4.37 17.13 -16.78
CA ASP A 172 -5.09 18.36 -17.11
C ASP A 172 -6.62 18.21 -17.27
N ARG A 173 -7.20 17.12 -16.73
CA ARG A 173 -8.64 16.86 -16.71
C ARG A 173 -9.11 16.49 -15.30
N ALA A 174 -10.34 16.83 -14.98
CA ALA A 174 -11.00 16.41 -13.74
C ALA A 174 -12.37 15.84 -14.04
N GLY A 175 -12.76 14.77 -13.34
CA GLY A 175 -14.15 14.31 -13.36
C GLY A 175 -15.03 15.33 -12.64
N ALA A 176 -16.17 15.70 -13.22
CA ALA A 176 -17.14 16.61 -12.62
C ALA A 176 -18.56 16.15 -12.91
N SER A 177 -19.46 16.30 -11.94
CA SER A 177 -20.85 15.88 -12.07
C SER A 177 -21.85 17.03 -12.08
N VAL A 178 -22.89 16.85 -12.90
CA VAL A 178 -24.07 17.72 -13.01
C VAL A 178 -25.29 16.81 -13.20
N ASN A 179 -26.36 17.04 -12.45
CA ASN A 179 -27.58 16.23 -12.48
C ASN A 179 -27.31 14.74 -12.23
N GLY A 180 -26.38 14.42 -11.32
CA GLY A 180 -26.01 13.05 -10.98
C GLY A 180 -25.22 12.28 -12.04
N LEU A 181 -24.85 12.90 -13.16
CA LEU A 181 -24.03 12.27 -14.21
C LEU A 181 -22.65 12.89 -14.27
N TRP A 182 -21.65 12.05 -14.50
CA TRP A 182 -20.25 12.42 -14.58
C TRP A 182 -19.79 12.61 -16.03
N GLY A 183 -18.93 13.62 -16.21
CA GLY A 183 -18.13 13.88 -17.39
C GLY A 183 -16.75 14.38 -17.00
N TYR A 184 -15.98 14.89 -17.96
CA TYR A 184 -14.65 15.45 -17.70
C TYR A 184 -14.56 16.89 -18.14
N ILE A 185 -13.97 17.72 -17.29
CA ILE A 185 -13.70 19.13 -17.53
C ILE A 185 -12.20 19.36 -17.74
N ASP A 186 -11.88 20.35 -18.56
CA ASP A 186 -10.53 20.90 -18.65
C ASP A 186 -10.23 21.85 -17.47
N ARG A 187 -9.02 22.43 -17.47
CA ARG A 187 -8.55 23.39 -16.45
C ARG A 187 -9.38 24.68 -16.36
N THR A 188 -10.16 25.01 -17.39
CA THR A 188 -11.07 26.17 -17.39
C THR A 188 -12.43 25.84 -16.78
N GLY A 189 -12.70 24.56 -16.49
CA GLY A 189 -14.02 24.11 -16.06
C GLY A 189 -15.02 24.03 -17.20
N THR A 190 -14.55 23.70 -18.40
CA THR A 190 -15.40 23.41 -19.56
C THR A 190 -15.38 21.91 -19.83
N PHE A 191 -16.54 21.31 -20.06
CA PHE A 191 -16.61 19.87 -20.35
C PHE A 191 -15.92 19.56 -21.69
N THR A 192 -14.87 18.75 -21.64
CA THR A 192 -14.27 18.10 -22.83
C THR A 192 -14.97 16.79 -23.16
N VAL A 193 -15.53 16.14 -22.12
CA VAL A 193 -16.40 14.97 -22.25
C VAL A 193 -17.70 15.28 -21.52
N PRO A 194 -18.84 15.40 -22.23
CA PRO A 194 -20.12 15.76 -21.61
C PRO A 194 -20.56 14.76 -20.53
N PRO A 195 -21.28 15.22 -19.49
CA PRO A 195 -21.75 14.35 -18.43
C PRO A 195 -22.78 13.35 -18.95
N LYS A 196 -22.44 12.06 -18.89
CA LYS A 196 -23.30 10.95 -19.33
C LYS A 196 -22.99 9.61 -18.64
N TYR A 197 -21.96 9.58 -17.79
CA TYR A 197 -21.52 8.37 -17.11
C TYR A 197 -22.07 8.32 -15.68
N ALA A 198 -22.28 7.11 -15.17
CA ALA A 198 -22.72 6.92 -13.79
C ALA A 198 -21.58 7.15 -12.78
N GLU A 199 -20.33 6.89 -13.19
CA GLU A 199 -19.12 7.12 -12.42
C GLU A 199 -17.91 7.25 -13.35
N VAL A 200 -16.87 7.93 -12.90
CA VAL A 200 -15.62 8.11 -13.65
C VAL A 200 -14.42 7.95 -12.73
N LEU A 201 -13.30 7.43 -13.26
CA LEU A 201 -12.00 7.44 -12.56
C LEU A 201 -11.07 8.51 -13.15
N PRO A 202 -10.06 9.00 -12.41
CA PRO A 202 -9.10 9.95 -12.96
C PRO A 202 -8.37 9.42 -14.21
N PHE A 203 -8.05 10.33 -15.14
CA PHE A 203 -7.19 10.01 -16.29
C PHE A 203 -5.81 9.53 -15.84
N SER A 204 -5.31 8.49 -16.52
CA SER A 204 -3.95 8.00 -16.35
C SER A 204 -3.48 7.30 -17.62
N GLN A 205 -2.29 7.66 -18.10
CA GLN A 205 -1.70 7.21 -19.36
C GLN A 205 -2.63 7.44 -20.57
N GLY A 206 -3.30 8.59 -20.59
CA GLY A 206 -4.16 8.99 -21.71
C GLY A 206 -5.54 8.31 -21.75
N LEU A 207 -5.87 7.45 -20.79
CA LEU A 207 -7.17 6.79 -20.71
C LEU A 207 -7.84 7.02 -19.35
N ALA A 208 -9.16 6.94 -19.31
CA ALA A 208 -9.91 6.98 -18.07
C ALA A 208 -11.05 5.96 -18.08
N ALA A 209 -11.23 5.26 -16.95
CA ALA A 209 -12.34 4.34 -16.79
C ALA A 209 -13.64 5.11 -16.55
N VAL A 210 -14.72 4.69 -17.20
CA VAL A 210 -16.04 5.29 -17.10
C VAL A 210 -17.08 4.19 -16.96
N ASN A 211 -18.04 4.38 -16.06
CA ASN A 211 -19.08 3.39 -15.82
C ASN A 211 -20.39 3.77 -16.52
N LEU A 212 -21.02 2.77 -17.12
CA LEU A 212 -22.32 2.84 -17.78
C LEU A 212 -23.36 2.07 -16.95
N GLY A 213 -24.28 2.80 -16.33
CA GLY A 213 -25.49 2.24 -15.73
C GLY A 213 -25.34 1.64 -14.32
N GLY A 214 -24.18 1.76 -13.69
CA GLY A 214 -24.00 1.44 -12.27
C GLY A 214 -24.67 2.46 -11.36
N LYS A 215 -24.69 2.16 -10.06
CA LYS A 215 -25.32 3.00 -9.04
C LYS A 215 -24.44 3.10 -7.81
N ARG A 216 -24.54 4.21 -7.10
CA ARG A 216 -23.89 4.42 -5.81
C ARG A 216 -24.92 4.24 -4.70
N GLU A 217 -24.71 3.26 -3.84
CA GLU A 217 -25.51 2.96 -2.64
C GLU A 217 -24.56 2.90 -1.43
N ASP A 218 -24.86 3.62 -0.35
CA ASP A 218 -24.11 3.58 0.92
C ASP A 218 -22.57 3.65 0.80
N ASN A 219 -22.08 4.56 -0.06
CA ASN A 219 -20.67 4.79 -0.41
C ASN A 219 -20.01 3.72 -1.30
N GLU A 220 -20.70 2.64 -1.63
CA GLU A 220 -20.25 1.63 -2.59
C GLU A 220 -20.84 1.90 -3.97
N PHE A 221 -20.00 1.84 -5.00
CA PHE A 221 -20.44 1.90 -6.38
C PHE A 221 -20.55 0.48 -6.92
N THR A 222 -21.74 0.06 -7.33
CA THR A 222 -22.01 -1.31 -7.77
C THR A 222 -22.70 -1.35 -9.13
N GLY A 223 -22.42 -2.43 -9.87
CA GLY A 223 -23.01 -2.70 -11.17
C GLY A 223 -22.55 -1.79 -12.31
N GLY A 224 -23.28 -1.89 -13.42
CA GLY A 224 -22.91 -1.27 -14.69
C GLY A 224 -21.78 -2.00 -15.41
N VAL A 225 -21.37 -1.44 -16.54
CA VAL A 225 -20.22 -1.91 -17.32
C VAL A 225 -19.21 -0.77 -17.40
N TRP A 226 -17.93 -1.10 -17.25
CA TRP A 226 -16.84 -0.16 -17.35
C TRP A 226 -16.23 -0.16 -18.73
N ASN A 227 -16.01 1.03 -19.25
CA ASN A 227 -15.26 1.26 -20.48
C ASN A 227 -14.05 2.16 -20.17
N PHE A 228 -13.07 2.20 -21.07
CA PHE A 228 -12.00 3.18 -21.06
C PHE A 228 -12.18 4.13 -22.24
N VAL A 229 -12.07 5.43 -21.96
CA VAL A 229 -12.17 6.49 -22.96
C VAL A 229 -10.88 7.27 -23.07
N ASP A 230 -10.64 7.82 -24.27
CA ASP A 230 -9.59 8.81 -24.50
C ASP A 230 -10.00 10.21 -23.98
N PRO A 231 -9.11 11.23 -24.05
CA PRO A 231 -9.41 12.59 -23.59
C PRO A 231 -10.58 13.28 -24.28
N GLN A 232 -10.97 12.82 -25.48
CA GLN A 232 -12.11 13.32 -26.25
C GLN A 232 -13.40 12.54 -25.93
N GLY A 233 -13.34 11.53 -25.05
CA GLY A 233 -14.48 10.72 -24.65
C GLY A 233 -14.81 9.62 -25.66
N LYS A 234 -13.93 9.33 -26.61
CA LYS A 234 -14.06 8.18 -27.51
C LYS A 234 -13.73 6.92 -26.73
N VAL A 235 -14.60 5.92 -26.83
CA VAL A 235 -14.37 4.61 -26.23
C VAL A 235 -13.21 3.91 -26.95
N ILE A 236 -12.19 3.53 -26.18
CA ILE A 236 -11.02 2.79 -26.65
C ILE A 236 -11.11 1.32 -26.23
N ILE A 237 -11.64 1.04 -25.04
CA ILE A 237 -11.79 -0.32 -24.52
C ILE A 237 -13.19 -0.43 -23.90
N ASP A 238 -14.08 -1.23 -24.47
CA ASP A 238 -15.39 -1.61 -23.90
C ASP A 238 -15.48 -3.11 -23.58
N LEU A 239 -14.56 -3.89 -24.12
CA LEU A 239 -14.38 -5.31 -23.87
C LEU A 239 -12.89 -5.62 -23.70
N ALA A 240 -12.58 -6.54 -22.81
CA ALA A 240 -11.24 -7.12 -22.69
C ALA A 240 -11.10 -8.29 -23.66
N LEU A 241 -10.03 -8.32 -24.46
CA LEU A 241 -9.71 -9.42 -25.37
C LEU A 241 -8.89 -10.48 -24.62
N ILE A 242 -9.47 -11.66 -24.40
CA ILE A 242 -8.92 -12.69 -23.51
C ILE A 242 -7.93 -13.61 -24.22
N SER A 243 -8.17 -13.93 -25.49
CA SER A 243 -7.29 -14.77 -26.29
C SER A 243 -7.51 -14.57 -27.78
N ALA A 244 -6.45 -14.70 -28.57
CA ALA A 244 -6.52 -14.80 -30.02
C ALA A 244 -6.46 -16.25 -30.53
N ALA A 245 -6.37 -17.23 -29.63
CA ALA A 245 -6.22 -18.63 -29.98
C ALA A 245 -7.49 -19.22 -30.59
N LEU A 246 -7.32 -20.14 -31.55
CA LEU A 246 -8.42 -20.97 -32.04
C LEU A 246 -8.92 -21.87 -30.89
N PRO A 247 -10.23 -22.18 -30.84
CA PRO A 247 -10.76 -23.10 -29.85
C PRO A 247 -10.08 -24.46 -29.97
N GLU A 248 -9.91 -25.14 -28.83
CA GLU A 248 -9.34 -26.48 -28.81
C GLU A 248 -10.15 -27.44 -29.69
N LYS A 249 -9.44 -28.39 -30.32
CA LYS A 249 -10.05 -29.36 -31.21
C LYS A 249 -11.03 -30.25 -30.43
N GLY A 250 -12.32 -30.09 -30.72
CA GLY A 250 -13.39 -30.82 -30.02
C GLY A 250 -14.18 -29.99 -29.02
N ALA A 251 -13.86 -28.70 -28.85
CA ALA A 251 -14.66 -27.79 -28.02
C ALA A 251 -16.13 -27.78 -28.49
N PRO A 252 -17.11 -28.07 -27.62
CA PRO A 252 -18.54 -28.12 -27.95
C PRO A 252 -19.04 -26.71 -28.19
N SER A 253 -18.77 -26.17 -29.37
CA SER A 253 -18.93 -24.74 -29.56
C SER A 253 -20.39 -24.37 -29.81
N ARG A 254 -20.94 -23.43 -29.02
CA ARG A 254 -21.79 -22.39 -29.60
C ARG A 254 -20.84 -21.34 -30.17
N VAL A 255 -20.39 -21.62 -31.38
CA VAL A 255 -19.54 -20.74 -32.16
C VAL A 255 -20.33 -19.51 -32.57
N GLY A 256 -19.68 -18.34 -32.68
CA GLY A 256 -20.25 -17.24 -33.47
C GLY A 256 -20.54 -17.68 -34.91
N THR A 257 -21.30 -16.88 -35.66
CA THR A 257 -21.71 -17.21 -37.05
C THR A 257 -20.54 -17.44 -38.03
N ASP A 258 -19.31 -17.11 -37.62
CA ASP A 258 -18.08 -17.17 -38.42
C ASP A 258 -17.14 -18.34 -38.06
N GLY A 259 -17.50 -19.21 -37.11
CA GLY A 259 -16.63 -20.33 -36.75
C GLY A 259 -15.59 -20.01 -35.65
N ARG A 260 -15.60 -18.80 -35.06
CA ARG A 260 -14.71 -18.41 -33.95
C ARG A 260 -15.44 -18.33 -32.61
N GLN A 261 -14.69 -18.57 -31.53
CA GLN A 261 -15.15 -18.31 -30.17
C GLN A 261 -15.10 -16.80 -29.91
N ASP A 262 -16.15 -16.24 -29.29
CA ASP A 262 -16.06 -14.90 -28.73
C ASP A 262 -15.15 -14.97 -27.50
N THR A 263 -13.93 -14.47 -27.68
CA THR A 263 -12.89 -14.45 -26.64
C THR A 263 -12.86 -13.12 -25.92
N THR A 264 -13.91 -12.31 -26.03
CA THR A 264 -13.99 -11.03 -25.33
C THR A 264 -14.86 -11.11 -24.09
N ALA A 265 -14.62 -10.24 -23.12
CA ALA A 265 -15.43 -10.16 -21.91
C ALA A 265 -15.69 -8.71 -21.51
N LYS A 266 -16.89 -8.45 -20.99
CA LYS A 266 -17.23 -7.15 -20.42
C LYS A 266 -16.39 -6.88 -19.18
N ILE A 267 -16.08 -5.62 -18.95
CA ILE A 267 -15.41 -5.17 -17.74
C ILE A 267 -16.48 -4.77 -16.72
N GLU A 268 -16.57 -5.52 -15.64
CA GLU A 268 -17.61 -5.36 -14.61
C GLU A 268 -17.12 -4.52 -13.42
N ALA A 269 -15.80 -4.46 -13.20
CA ALA A 269 -15.19 -3.58 -12.21
C ALA A 269 -13.80 -3.12 -12.62
N VAL A 270 -13.40 -1.95 -12.13
CA VAL A 270 -12.06 -1.38 -12.30
C VAL A 270 -11.59 -0.88 -10.93
N GLU A 271 -10.38 -1.26 -10.53
CA GLU A 271 -9.85 -0.84 -9.23
C GLU A 271 -9.28 0.59 -9.29
N ASN A 272 -8.48 0.86 -10.32
CA ASN A 272 -7.82 2.15 -10.56
C ASN A 272 -7.65 2.36 -12.07
N GLY A 273 -7.23 3.57 -12.47
CA GLY A 273 -6.75 3.82 -13.84
C GLY A 273 -5.44 3.07 -14.16
N PHE A 274 -4.93 3.26 -15.38
CA PHE A 274 -3.70 2.61 -15.84
C PHE A 274 -2.47 3.01 -15.01
N ARG A 275 -1.62 2.05 -14.66
CA ARG A 275 -0.27 2.26 -14.11
C ARG A 275 0.70 1.35 -14.85
N GLU A 276 1.80 1.92 -15.34
CA GLU A 276 2.83 1.19 -16.10
C GLU A 276 2.27 0.35 -17.27
N GLY A 277 1.39 0.95 -18.06
CA GLY A 277 0.73 0.31 -19.20
C GLY A 277 -0.37 -0.69 -18.87
N LYS A 278 -0.70 -0.92 -17.58
CA LYS A 278 -1.68 -1.93 -17.15
C LYS A 278 -2.81 -1.34 -16.31
N ALA A 279 -4.02 -1.88 -16.45
CA ALA A 279 -5.14 -1.60 -15.56
C ALA A 279 -5.65 -2.90 -14.92
N ARG A 280 -5.91 -2.86 -13.60
CA ARG A 280 -6.50 -3.99 -12.88
C ARG A 280 -8.02 -3.93 -13.00
N VAL A 281 -8.59 -4.96 -13.60
CA VAL A 281 -10.01 -5.02 -13.94
C VAL A 281 -10.61 -6.38 -13.59
N GLN A 282 -11.89 -6.39 -13.30
CA GLN A 282 -12.69 -7.61 -13.23
C GLN A 282 -13.45 -7.76 -14.53
N ILE A 283 -13.25 -8.89 -15.19
CA ILE A 283 -14.02 -9.26 -16.36
C ILE A 283 -15.16 -10.18 -15.95
N GLY A 284 -16.29 -10.05 -16.65
CA GLY A 284 -17.47 -10.86 -16.41
C GLY A 284 -17.37 -12.30 -16.90
N THR A 285 -18.49 -13.01 -16.78
CA THR A 285 -18.63 -14.37 -17.28
C THR A 285 -18.39 -14.43 -18.78
N ARG A 286 -17.62 -15.42 -19.22
CA ARG A 286 -17.16 -15.57 -20.60
C ARG A 286 -17.06 -17.04 -20.97
N LEU A 287 -17.01 -17.31 -22.27
CA LEU A 287 -16.75 -18.65 -22.80
C LEU A 287 -15.30 -18.72 -23.24
N LEU A 288 -14.51 -19.66 -22.72
CA LEU A 288 -13.13 -19.91 -23.17
C LEU A 288 -12.93 -21.41 -23.38
N ASN A 289 -12.49 -21.81 -24.58
CA ASN A 289 -12.35 -23.21 -25.02
C ASN A 289 -13.61 -24.09 -24.85
N GLY A 290 -14.81 -23.52 -24.98
CA GLY A 290 -16.06 -24.24 -24.77
C GLY A 290 -16.53 -24.33 -23.32
N ASP A 291 -15.74 -23.84 -22.36
CA ASP A 291 -16.09 -23.80 -20.94
C ASP A 291 -16.52 -22.41 -20.50
N PHE A 292 -17.56 -22.36 -19.66
CA PHE A 292 -17.97 -21.12 -19.01
C PHE A 292 -17.03 -20.82 -17.85
N GLN A 293 -16.41 -19.64 -17.91
CA GLN A 293 -15.61 -19.11 -16.82
C GLN A 293 -16.37 -17.97 -16.16
N GLY A 294 -16.48 -18.03 -14.83
CA GLY A 294 -17.07 -16.97 -14.04
C GLY A 294 -16.23 -15.69 -14.02
N PRO A 295 -16.72 -14.63 -13.37
CA PRO A 295 -15.99 -13.36 -13.27
C PRO A 295 -14.63 -13.54 -12.60
N SER A 296 -13.61 -12.88 -13.12
CA SER A 296 -12.25 -12.97 -12.57
C SER A 296 -11.50 -11.65 -12.66
N TRP A 297 -10.64 -11.40 -11.68
CA TRP A 297 -9.71 -10.28 -11.69
C TRP A 297 -8.47 -10.59 -12.52
N GLY A 298 -7.90 -9.55 -13.11
CA GLY A 298 -6.65 -9.62 -13.84
C GLY A 298 -6.25 -8.26 -14.38
N PHE A 299 -5.38 -8.28 -15.38
CA PHE A 299 -4.81 -7.06 -15.95
C PHE A 299 -5.07 -6.98 -17.45
N ILE A 300 -5.37 -5.77 -17.92
CA ILE A 300 -5.40 -5.43 -19.34
C ILE A 300 -4.33 -4.41 -19.69
N ASP A 301 -3.85 -4.44 -20.93
CA ASP A 301 -3.02 -3.36 -21.49
C ASP A 301 -3.87 -2.18 -22.01
N THR A 302 -3.21 -1.13 -22.51
CA THR A 302 -3.86 0.07 -23.05
C THR A 302 -4.64 -0.16 -24.34
N LYS A 303 -4.62 -1.37 -24.90
CA LYS A 303 -5.42 -1.79 -26.05
C LYS A 303 -6.55 -2.74 -25.66
N GLY A 304 -6.68 -3.09 -24.37
CA GLY A 304 -7.68 -4.01 -23.86
C GLY A 304 -7.28 -5.49 -23.96
N ASN A 305 -6.03 -5.81 -24.28
CA ASN A 305 -5.58 -7.21 -24.29
C ASN A 305 -5.40 -7.70 -22.86
N TRP A 306 -5.98 -8.86 -22.56
CA TRP A 306 -5.82 -9.55 -21.29
C TRP A 306 -4.39 -10.08 -21.14
N LEU A 307 -3.72 -9.70 -20.06
CA LEU A 307 -2.33 -10.05 -19.83
C LEU A 307 -2.18 -11.27 -18.92
N ALA A 308 -3.04 -11.42 -17.91
CA ALA A 308 -3.04 -12.55 -16.99
C ALA A 308 -4.31 -12.59 -16.15
N GLU A 309 -4.79 -13.80 -15.85
CA GLU A 309 -5.75 -14.04 -14.78
C GLU A 309 -5.06 -14.06 -13.42
N GLY A 310 -5.63 -13.36 -12.44
CA GLY A 310 -5.05 -13.35 -11.12
C GLY A 310 -5.91 -12.67 -10.06
N ASN A 311 -6.18 -13.45 -9.01
CA ASN A 311 -6.03 -12.93 -7.63
C ASN A 311 -4.56 -12.61 -7.30
N THR A 312 -3.66 -12.86 -8.25
CA THR A 312 -2.22 -12.65 -8.24
C THR A 312 -1.90 -11.16 -8.42
N LYS A 313 -1.43 -10.54 -7.35
CA LYS A 313 -0.48 -9.44 -7.48
C LYS A 313 0.91 -10.05 -7.76
N ILE A 314 1.62 -9.44 -8.72
CA ILE A 314 3.07 -9.51 -9.03
C ILE A 314 3.55 -10.57 -10.05
N PRO A 315 3.90 -10.17 -11.28
CA PRO A 315 5.08 -10.66 -12.00
C PRO A 315 6.33 -9.85 -11.57
N LEU A 316 7.34 -10.52 -11.01
CA LEU A 316 8.65 -9.89 -10.73
C LEU A 316 9.41 -9.71 -12.06
N ASN A 317 9.57 -8.47 -12.52
CA ASN A 317 10.45 -8.14 -13.63
C ASN A 317 11.83 -7.70 -13.08
N PHE A 318 12.87 -8.49 -13.34
CA PHE A 318 14.26 -8.16 -12.99
C PHE A 318 14.83 -7.25 -14.08
N THR A 319 14.88 -5.93 -13.86
CA THR A 319 15.11 -4.99 -14.97
C THR A 319 16.48 -4.36 -15.07
N ASN A 320 17.38 -4.35 -14.07
CA ASN A 320 18.76 -3.82 -14.27
C ASN A 320 19.76 -4.30 -13.20
N TYR A 321 21.03 -4.41 -13.60
CA TYR A 321 22.20 -4.60 -12.72
C TYR A 321 23.04 -3.33 -12.69
N THR A 322 23.22 -2.72 -11.51
CA THR A 322 24.12 -1.58 -11.31
C THR A 322 25.28 -1.97 -10.39
N PRO A 323 26.55 -1.84 -10.82
CA PRO A 323 27.70 -2.14 -9.97
C PRO A 323 27.72 -1.24 -8.71
N GLY A 324 27.74 -1.85 -7.53
CA GLY A 324 27.68 -1.16 -6.23
C GLY A 324 26.29 -1.16 -5.58
N GLU A 325 25.21 -1.30 -6.37
CA GLU A 325 23.82 -1.30 -5.89
C GLU A 325 23.12 -2.68 -6.04
N GLY A 326 23.68 -3.59 -6.85
CA GLY A 326 23.14 -4.95 -7.03
C GLY A 326 21.95 -5.02 -7.99
N PHE A 327 21.22 -6.15 -7.97
CA PHE A 327 19.99 -6.35 -8.75
C PHE A 327 18.79 -5.74 -8.04
N THR A 328 17.96 -5.01 -8.80
CA THR A 328 16.69 -4.42 -8.33
C THR A 328 15.50 -5.22 -8.83
N PHE A 329 14.45 -5.33 -8.02
CA PHE A 329 13.15 -5.86 -8.43
C PHE A 329 12.03 -4.87 -8.16
N GLU A 330 10.97 -4.96 -8.95
CA GLU A 330 9.74 -4.21 -8.75
C GLU A 330 8.62 -5.16 -8.30
N SER A 331 7.95 -4.78 -7.20
CA SER A 331 6.79 -5.48 -6.63
C SER A 331 5.56 -4.59 -6.75
N ASP A 332 4.57 -5.04 -7.53
CA ASP A 332 3.31 -4.35 -7.86
C ASP A 332 2.37 -4.10 -6.64
N ILE A 333 2.77 -4.45 -5.42
CA ILE A 333 2.00 -4.16 -4.19
C ILE A 333 2.45 -2.88 -3.51
N LEU A 334 3.76 -2.59 -3.51
CA LEU A 334 4.33 -1.56 -2.65
C LEU A 334 4.61 -0.24 -3.37
N GLY A 335 4.58 -0.22 -4.70
CA GLY A 335 5.02 0.96 -5.46
C GLY A 335 6.48 1.37 -5.15
N ASN A 336 7.28 0.46 -4.58
CA ASN A 336 8.66 0.68 -4.18
C ASN A 336 9.58 -0.27 -4.95
N ARG A 337 10.67 0.30 -5.49
CA ARG A 337 11.84 -0.46 -5.94
C ARG A 337 12.54 -1.06 -4.72
N GLY A 338 12.69 -2.38 -4.69
CA GLY A 338 13.42 -3.11 -3.65
C GLY A 338 14.65 -3.82 -4.23
N THR A 339 15.63 -4.08 -3.38
CA THR A 339 16.85 -4.82 -3.74
C THR A 339 16.68 -6.33 -3.55
N ALA A 340 17.60 -7.12 -4.11
CA ALA A 340 17.77 -8.54 -3.78
C ALA A 340 17.81 -8.87 -2.30
N SER A 341 18.39 -7.98 -1.51
CA SER A 341 18.45 -8.10 -0.06
C SER A 341 17.06 -7.97 0.59
N ASP A 342 16.18 -7.09 0.09
CA ASP A 342 14.87 -6.82 0.70
C ASP A 342 13.88 -7.96 0.51
N ALA A 343 13.90 -8.59 -0.67
CA ALA A 343 13.09 -9.79 -0.92
C ALA A 343 13.63 -10.99 -0.12
N LEU A 344 14.95 -11.13 -0.02
CA LEU A 344 15.59 -12.17 0.80
C LEU A 344 15.24 -12.00 2.28
N GLN A 345 15.28 -10.77 2.80
CA GLN A 345 14.91 -10.47 4.17
C GLN A 345 13.43 -10.78 4.42
N THR A 346 12.55 -10.37 3.51
CA THR A 346 11.11 -10.63 3.59
C THR A 346 10.81 -12.13 3.51
N ALA A 347 11.48 -12.87 2.63
CA ALA A 347 11.37 -14.32 2.52
C ALA A 347 11.86 -15.05 3.78
N LYS A 348 13.00 -14.63 4.36
CA LYS A 348 13.53 -15.18 5.62
C LYS A 348 12.62 -14.86 6.81
N SER A 349 12.05 -13.66 6.86
CA SER A 349 11.03 -13.31 7.86
C SER A 349 9.77 -14.16 7.71
N ALA A 350 9.30 -14.37 6.47
CA ALA A 350 8.15 -15.23 6.17
C ALA A 350 8.42 -16.70 6.57
N GLU A 351 9.61 -17.24 6.27
CA GLU A 351 10.01 -18.59 6.68
C GLU A 351 10.04 -18.72 8.21
N THR A 352 10.55 -17.71 8.91
CA THR A 352 10.61 -17.70 10.39
C THR A 352 9.22 -17.68 11.01
N ILE A 353 8.30 -16.90 10.45
CA ILE A 353 6.90 -16.82 10.90
C ILE A 353 6.16 -18.12 10.59
N GLY A 354 6.37 -18.71 9.40
CA GLY A 354 5.79 -20.01 9.03
C GLY A 354 6.17 -21.12 9.99
N LYS A 355 7.46 -21.23 10.33
CA LYS A 355 7.96 -22.20 11.33
C LYS A 355 7.36 -21.99 12.72
N ALA A 356 7.09 -20.74 13.10
CA ALA A 356 6.44 -20.43 14.37
C ALA A 356 4.99 -20.91 14.42
N TYR A 357 4.24 -20.78 13.32
CA TYR A 357 2.88 -21.36 13.23
C TYR A 357 2.88 -22.88 13.20
N GLU A 358 3.82 -23.52 12.51
CA GLU A 358 3.98 -24.99 12.54
C GLU A 358 4.25 -25.48 13.97
N GLN A 359 5.04 -24.73 14.75
CA GLN A 359 5.29 -25.02 16.15
C GLN A 359 4.02 -24.88 17.01
N VAL A 360 3.21 -23.84 16.78
CA VAL A 360 1.90 -23.68 17.45
C VAL A 360 1.01 -24.88 17.18
N GLU A 361 0.85 -25.27 15.91
CA GLU A 361 -0.01 -26.42 15.53
C GLU A 361 0.48 -27.73 16.17
N GLN A 362 1.79 -27.92 16.29
CA GLN A 362 2.32 -29.11 16.96
C GLN A 362 1.98 -29.14 18.45
N ILE A 363 2.07 -28.00 19.15
CA ILE A 363 1.73 -27.90 20.58
C ILE A 363 0.21 -28.11 20.78
N GLU A 364 -0.63 -27.63 19.85
CA GLU A 364 -2.07 -27.88 19.89
C GLU A 364 -2.40 -29.37 19.72
N ARG A 365 -1.78 -30.06 18.75
CA ARG A 365 -1.93 -31.53 18.59
C ARG A 365 -1.52 -32.30 19.83
N ASP A 366 -0.39 -31.92 20.41
CA ASP A 366 0.13 -32.50 21.65
C ASP A 366 -0.83 -32.27 22.85
N ALA A 367 -1.53 -31.14 22.90
CA ALA A 367 -2.54 -30.85 23.92
C ALA A 367 -3.75 -31.77 23.76
N ASP A 368 -4.25 -31.94 22.53
CA ASP A 368 -5.36 -32.83 22.20
C ASP A 368 -5.04 -34.29 22.54
N GLU A 369 -3.83 -34.75 22.24
CA GLU A 369 -3.36 -36.09 22.62
C GLU A 369 -3.29 -36.29 24.15
N SER A 370 -2.93 -35.23 24.88
CA SER A 370 -2.89 -35.25 26.36
C SER A 370 -4.30 -35.37 26.94
N PHE A 371 -5.27 -34.65 26.39
CA PHE A 371 -6.69 -34.77 26.77
C PHE A 371 -7.26 -36.16 26.42
N ALA A 372 -6.98 -36.67 25.22
CA ALA A 372 -7.41 -38.02 24.83
C ALA A 372 -6.78 -39.11 25.71
N SER A 373 -5.53 -38.92 26.14
CA SER A 373 -4.87 -39.83 27.09
C SER A 373 -5.51 -39.79 28.47
N ALA A 374 -5.92 -38.60 28.94
CA ALA A 374 -6.63 -38.47 30.20
C ALA A 374 -7.99 -39.18 30.21
N GLU A 375 -8.72 -39.15 29.09
CA GLU A 375 -9.99 -39.89 28.95
C GLU A 375 -9.75 -41.39 29.07
N ARG A 376 -8.78 -41.93 28.32
CA ARG A 376 -8.40 -43.35 28.39
C ARG A 376 -7.98 -43.78 29.81
N MET A 377 -7.20 -42.96 30.51
CA MET A 377 -6.75 -43.25 31.88
C MET A 377 -7.91 -43.20 32.89
N ALA A 378 -8.86 -42.27 32.70
CA ALA A 378 -10.05 -42.18 33.54
C ALA A 378 -10.96 -43.41 33.37
N GLU A 379 -11.10 -43.93 32.15
CA GLU A 379 -11.84 -45.17 31.85
C GLU A 379 -11.21 -46.41 32.52
N LEU A 380 -9.87 -46.41 32.63
CA LEU A 380 -9.11 -47.46 33.32
C LEU A 380 -9.11 -47.32 34.85
N GLY A 381 -9.74 -46.28 35.40
CA GLY A 381 -9.85 -46.04 36.84
C GLY A 381 -8.64 -45.37 37.49
N ASP A 382 -7.62 -44.98 36.71
CA ASP A 382 -6.44 -44.27 37.19
C ASP A 382 -6.69 -42.76 37.22
N LYS A 383 -7.30 -42.32 38.33
CA LYS A 383 -7.72 -40.93 38.51
C LYS A 383 -6.55 -39.95 38.61
N GLU A 384 -5.42 -40.39 39.14
CA GLU A 384 -4.25 -39.54 39.36
C GLU A 384 -3.53 -39.28 38.03
N ALA A 385 -3.31 -40.34 37.23
CA ALA A 385 -2.75 -40.20 35.89
C ALA A 385 -3.67 -39.41 34.95
N ALA A 386 -4.99 -39.64 35.03
CA ALA A 386 -5.97 -38.87 34.26
C ALA A 386 -5.96 -37.38 34.62
N GLN A 387 -5.79 -37.04 35.89
CA GLN A 387 -5.70 -35.64 36.32
C GLN A 387 -4.39 -34.99 35.85
N ALA A 388 -3.25 -35.69 35.97
CA ALA A 388 -1.96 -35.20 35.49
C ALA A 388 -1.99 -34.92 33.97
N ALA A 389 -2.55 -35.83 33.17
CA ALA A 389 -2.68 -35.65 31.73
C ALA A 389 -3.62 -34.48 31.34
N ARG A 390 -4.69 -34.22 32.12
CA ARG A 390 -5.56 -33.04 31.91
C ARG A 390 -4.84 -31.72 32.18
N GLU A 391 -4.06 -31.65 33.26
CA GLU A 391 -3.31 -30.43 33.57
C GLU A 391 -2.22 -30.17 32.52
N LEU A 392 -1.52 -31.21 32.06
CA LEU A 392 -0.56 -31.09 30.96
C LEU A 392 -1.23 -30.59 29.66
N GLY A 393 -2.41 -31.11 29.31
CA GLY A 393 -3.17 -30.63 28.15
C GLY A 393 -3.54 -29.15 28.27
N LYS A 394 -3.95 -28.68 29.45
CA LYS A 394 -4.27 -27.26 29.70
C LYS A 394 -3.03 -26.36 29.60
N GLU A 395 -1.89 -26.79 30.14
CA GLU A 395 -0.63 -26.06 30.05
C GLU A 395 -0.20 -25.87 28.60
N LYS A 396 -0.21 -26.96 27.81
CA LYS A 396 0.12 -26.92 26.38
C LYS A 396 -0.86 -26.04 25.59
N GLN A 397 -2.15 -26.09 25.90
CA GLN A 397 -3.14 -25.21 25.25
C GLN A 397 -2.90 -23.72 25.57
N GLN A 398 -2.50 -23.40 26.80
CA GLN A 398 -2.13 -22.02 27.17
C GLN A 398 -0.83 -21.58 26.49
N GLU A 399 0.15 -22.47 26.38
CA GLU A 399 1.40 -22.21 25.66
C GLU A 399 1.16 -21.96 24.17
N ALA A 400 0.40 -22.83 23.50
CA ALA A 400 0.01 -22.67 22.10
C ALA A 400 -0.68 -21.33 21.87
N LYS A 401 -1.67 -20.97 22.71
CA LYS A 401 -2.35 -19.68 22.62
C LYS A 401 -1.38 -18.50 22.74
N ARG A 402 -0.47 -18.56 23.71
CA ARG A 402 0.51 -17.49 23.96
C ARG A 402 1.48 -17.32 22.79
N LEU A 403 1.96 -18.44 22.23
CA LEU A 403 2.86 -18.47 21.10
C LEU A 403 2.16 -18.02 19.80
N ARG A 404 0.88 -18.37 19.64
CA ARG A 404 0.04 -17.91 18.53
C ARG A 404 -0.18 -16.40 18.59
N ASP A 405 -0.56 -15.88 19.76
CA ASP A 405 -0.73 -14.43 19.95
C ASP A 405 0.60 -13.67 19.70
N GLU A 406 1.74 -14.25 20.06
CA GLU A 406 3.06 -13.68 19.77
C GLU A 406 3.41 -13.73 18.28
N THR A 407 3.11 -14.86 17.63
CA THR A 407 3.35 -15.05 16.19
C THR A 407 2.45 -14.13 15.36
N ASP A 408 1.18 -13.99 15.73
CA ASP A 408 0.21 -13.06 15.14
C ASP A 408 0.68 -11.60 15.30
N ARG A 409 1.23 -11.25 16.48
CA ARG A 409 1.84 -9.92 16.73
C ARG A 409 3.08 -9.66 15.88
N ARG A 410 3.91 -10.68 15.63
CA ARG A 410 5.10 -10.60 14.76
C ARG A 410 4.73 -10.55 13.27
N GLY A 411 3.62 -11.21 12.88
CA GLY A 411 3.12 -11.26 11.50
C GLY A 411 2.29 -10.06 11.05
N GLY A 412 1.66 -9.34 11.98
CA GLY A 412 0.85 -8.13 11.71
C GLY A 412 -0.42 -8.43 10.92
N GLU A 413 -1.55 -8.64 11.62
CA GLU A 413 -2.91 -8.83 11.05
C GLU A 413 -2.97 -9.61 9.73
N ALA A 414 -2.23 -10.71 9.69
CA ALA A 414 -2.19 -11.63 8.58
C ALA A 414 -3.45 -12.53 8.63
N ASN A 415 -4.60 -12.02 8.18
CA ASN A 415 -5.82 -12.81 7.93
C ASN A 415 -5.47 -14.06 7.08
N ALA A 416 -6.26 -15.14 7.12
CA ALA A 416 -5.98 -16.45 6.49
C ALA A 416 -5.51 -16.42 5.01
N ASN A 417 -5.75 -15.32 4.29
CA ASN A 417 -5.18 -15.03 2.97
C ASN A 417 -3.65 -14.83 2.96
N SER A 418 -3.08 -14.33 4.05
CA SER A 418 -1.64 -14.04 4.23
C SER A 418 -0.81 -15.31 4.29
N ILE A 419 -1.32 -16.37 4.94
CA ILE A 419 -0.71 -17.72 4.94
C ILE A 419 -0.56 -18.26 3.51
N LYS A 420 -1.54 -18.01 2.64
CA LYS A 420 -1.50 -18.38 1.23
C LYS A 420 -0.47 -17.55 0.44
N TYR A 421 -0.32 -16.26 0.76
CA TYR A 421 0.74 -15.42 0.18
C TYR A 421 2.14 -15.79 0.70
N PHE A 422 2.26 -16.26 1.95
CA PHE A 422 3.52 -16.73 2.53
C PHE A 422 4.03 -18.02 1.90
N ASP A 423 3.15 -19.01 1.68
CA ASP A 423 3.50 -20.26 0.99
C ASP A 423 3.89 -20.01 -0.48
N GLN A 424 3.22 -19.06 -1.15
CA GLN A 424 3.60 -18.63 -2.50
C GLN A 424 4.94 -17.90 -2.55
N ALA A 425 5.19 -16.96 -1.64
CA ALA A 425 6.47 -16.25 -1.54
C ALA A 425 7.64 -17.20 -1.24
N LEU A 426 7.42 -18.19 -0.37
CA LEU A 426 8.42 -19.21 -0.02
C LEU A 426 8.73 -20.12 -1.22
N LYS A 427 7.72 -20.55 -1.99
CA LYS A 427 7.90 -21.34 -3.21
C LYS A 427 8.66 -20.58 -4.29
N ILE A 428 8.37 -19.29 -4.45
CA ILE A 428 9.08 -18.40 -5.40
C ILE A 428 10.55 -18.24 -4.98
N TYR A 429 10.80 -18.03 -3.69
CA TYR A 429 12.15 -17.95 -3.14
C TYR A 429 12.94 -19.26 -3.35
N GLN A 430 12.32 -20.41 -3.06
CA GLN A 430 12.95 -21.72 -3.25
C GLN A 430 13.27 -22.02 -4.72
N ALA A 431 12.39 -21.63 -5.65
CA ALA A 431 12.65 -21.74 -7.08
C ALA A 431 13.81 -20.84 -7.53
N PHE A 432 13.85 -19.59 -7.07
CA PHE A 432 14.94 -18.64 -7.35
C PHE A 432 16.29 -19.15 -6.84
N VAL A 433 16.35 -19.66 -5.60
CA VAL A 433 17.57 -20.24 -5.00
C VAL A 433 18.09 -21.43 -5.79
N LYS A 434 17.18 -22.26 -6.32
CA LYS A 434 17.53 -23.45 -7.11
C LYS A 434 18.12 -23.08 -8.48
N GLU A 435 17.61 -22.02 -9.10
CA GLU A 435 18.04 -21.59 -10.43
C GLU A 435 19.25 -20.64 -10.40
N ASN A 436 19.45 -19.87 -9.32
CA ASN A 436 20.45 -18.79 -9.26
C ASN A 436 21.31 -18.82 -7.97
N PRO A 437 22.08 -19.89 -7.72
CA PRO A 437 22.82 -20.09 -6.46
C PRO A 437 24.01 -19.12 -6.25
N ASP A 438 24.59 -18.56 -7.31
CA ASP A 438 25.64 -17.54 -7.23
C ASP A 438 25.05 -16.14 -6.90
N ASP A 439 23.81 -15.89 -7.30
CA ASP A 439 23.13 -14.62 -7.03
C ASP A 439 22.66 -14.54 -5.58
N LEU A 440 22.21 -15.67 -5.00
CA LEU A 440 21.94 -15.75 -3.57
C LEU A 440 23.19 -15.49 -2.74
N ARG A 441 24.34 -16.10 -3.09
CA ARG A 441 25.61 -15.86 -2.36
C ARG A 441 26.03 -14.40 -2.39
N ARG A 442 25.78 -13.69 -3.50
CA ARG A 442 26.06 -12.25 -3.63
C ARG A 442 25.07 -11.39 -2.84
N ALA A 443 23.78 -11.70 -2.86
CA ALA A 443 22.77 -11.03 -2.05
C ALA A 443 23.01 -11.24 -0.55
N GLU A 444 23.40 -12.45 -0.12
CA GLU A 444 23.76 -12.77 1.26
C GLU A 444 25.04 -12.07 1.72
N ALA A 445 26.01 -11.86 0.82
CA ALA A 445 27.22 -11.11 1.09
C ALA A 445 27.01 -9.59 1.13
N GLN A 446 26.00 -9.06 0.43
CA GLN A 446 25.57 -7.66 0.58
C GLN A 446 24.73 -7.45 1.85
N TYR A 447 23.99 -8.46 2.30
CA TYR A 447 23.17 -8.39 3.51
C TYR A 447 24.00 -8.49 4.82
N LYS A 448 25.05 -9.31 4.83
CA LYS A 448 26.01 -9.40 5.94
C LYS A 448 26.94 -8.20 5.98
#